data_AF-A0A9X1PJ30-F1
#
_entry.id   AF-A0A9X1PJ30-F1
#
_cell.length_a   1.000
_cell.length_b   1.000
_cell.length_c   1.000
_cell.angle_alpha   90.00
_cell.angle_beta   90.00
_cell.angle_gamma   90.00
#
_symmetry.space_group_name_H-M   'P 1'
#
loop_
_entity.id
_entity.type
_entity.pdbx_description
1 polymer ?
#
loop_
_entity_poly.entity_id
_entity_poly.type
_entity_poly.pdbx_seq_one_letter_code
_entity_poly.pdbx_strand_id
1 'polypeptide(L)'
;MTESEFMSFLSPGSYLVTFDRPGNRVGADEYEFDFLPEMWKLIDIQPVADTKRFRGKVYVLIDGGTISNGSNFAAALKAYCKNAVFVGRETGGTESGCGGGTNNKLTLPNSKLILQFPWL
;
A
#
# COMPACT_ATOMS: atom_id res chain seq x y z
N MET A 1 13.10 18.84 -11.95
CA MET A 1 11.68 19.13 -11.81
C MET A 1 11.45 19.55 -10.37
N THR A 2 11.19 20.82 -10.13
CA THR A 2 10.89 21.34 -8.79
C THR A 2 9.45 21.02 -8.41
N GLU A 3 9.14 21.03 -7.11
CA GLU A 3 7.78 20.83 -6.60
C GLU A 3 6.78 21.81 -7.25
N SER A 4 7.22 23.07 -7.48
CA SER A 4 6.44 24.08 -8.18
C SER A 4 6.09 23.73 -9.64
N GLU A 5 7.01 23.08 -10.36
CA GLU A 5 6.77 22.62 -11.73
C GLU A 5 5.80 21.44 -11.74
N PHE A 6 5.91 20.52 -10.78
CA PHE A 6 5.00 19.39 -10.63
C PHE A 6 3.55 19.85 -10.32
N MET A 7 3.40 20.83 -9.41
CA MET A 7 2.09 21.36 -9.04
C MET A 7 1.38 22.08 -10.20
N SER A 8 2.13 22.65 -11.15
CA SER A 8 1.55 23.35 -12.32
C SER A 8 0.87 22.42 -13.33
N PHE A 9 1.17 21.11 -13.31
CA PHE A 9 0.56 20.12 -14.19
C PHE A 9 -0.77 19.57 -13.67
N LEU A 10 -1.14 19.87 -12.42
CA LEU A 10 -2.35 19.35 -11.79
C LEU A 10 -3.55 20.24 -12.18
N SER A 11 -4.50 19.66 -12.91
CA SER A 11 -5.78 20.31 -13.20
C SER A 11 -6.51 20.66 -11.88
N PRO A 12 -7.20 21.81 -11.79
CA PRO A 12 -8.09 22.08 -10.67
C PRO A 12 -9.11 20.93 -10.54
N GLY A 13 -9.14 20.25 -9.38
CA GLY A 13 -10.17 19.25 -9.05
C GLY A 13 -9.77 17.77 -8.96
N SER A 14 -8.47 17.41 -8.94
CA SER A 14 -8.07 16.00 -8.74
C SER A 14 -7.31 15.77 -7.42
N TYR A 15 -8.04 15.75 -6.31
CA TYR A 15 -7.57 15.10 -5.07
C TYR A 15 -8.73 14.32 -4.45
N LEU A 16 -8.69 13.00 -4.59
CA LEU A 16 -9.65 12.09 -3.98
C LEU A 16 -8.83 10.95 -3.38
N VAL A 17 -8.50 11.08 -2.10
CA VAL A 17 -7.81 10.05 -1.32
C VAL A 17 -8.89 9.19 -0.68
N THR A 18 -9.05 7.95 -1.14
CA THR A 18 -10.21 7.13 -0.78
C THR A 18 -9.97 6.28 0.47
N PHE A 19 -10.62 6.67 1.57
CA PHE A 19 -11.62 5.87 2.31
C PHE A 19 -12.80 6.80 2.62
N ASP A 20 -13.55 7.16 1.57
CA ASP A 20 -14.82 7.93 1.49
C ASP A 20 -15.02 9.24 2.26
N ARG A 21 -14.11 9.67 3.15
CA ARG A 21 -14.07 11.02 3.71
C ARG A 21 -12.63 11.47 3.91
N PRO A 22 -12.23 12.66 3.42
CA PRO A 22 -11.03 13.29 3.95
C PRO A 22 -11.22 13.53 5.45
N GLY A 23 -10.17 13.31 6.26
CA GLY A 23 -10.25 13.63 7.69
C GLY A 23 -10.34 15.14 7.93
N ASN A 24 -10.17 15.58 9.17
CA ASN A 24 -10.42 16.98 9.51
C ASN A 24 -9.52 17.93 8.71
N ARG A 25 -10.09 19.05 8.22
CA ARG A 25 -9.31 20.09 7.53
C ARG A 25 -8.53 20.89 8.57
N VAL A 26 -7.20 20.81 8.51
CA VAL A 26 -6.28 21.44 9.48
C VAL A 26 -5.65 22.72 8.94
N GLY A 27 -5.75 22.98 7.63
CA GLY A 27 -5.17 24.15 6.98
C GLY A 27 -5.92 24.60 5.73
N ALA A 28 -5.32 25.56 5.01
CA ALA A 28 -5.89 26.08 3.77
C ALA A 28 -6.07 24.97 2.72
N ASP A 29 -5.09 24.09 2.57
CA ASP A 29 -5.10 22.99 1.59
C ASP A 29 -4.73 21.61 2.21
N GLU A 30 -4.74 21.51 3.54
CA GLU A 30 -4.26 20.33 4.28
C GLU A 30 -5.41 19.61 5.01
N TYR A 31 -5.43 18.28 4.88
CA TYR A 31 -6.36 17.39 5.54
C TYR A 31 -5.59 16.41 6.44
N GLU A 32 -6.03 16.25 7.68
CA GLU A 32 -5.50 15.27 8.61
C GLU A 32 -5.99 13.88 8.21
N PHE A 33 -5.09 12.90 8.16
CA PHE A 33 -5.46 11.50 8.01
C PHE A 33 -5.68 10.90 9.39
N ASP A 34 -6.93 10.89 9.85
CA ASP A 34 -7.31 10.33 11.15
C ASP A 34 -7.30 8.80 11.10
N PHE A 35 -6.15 8.19 11.40
CA PHE A 35 -6.10 6.78 11.76
C PHE A 35 -6.65 6.57 13.18
N LEU A 36 -7.53 5.59 13.35
CA LEU A 36 -8.10 5.25 14.65
C LEU A 36 -6.98 5.03 15.69
N PRO A 37 -7.05 5.63 16.89
CA PRO A 37 -6.01 5.53 17.94
C PRO A 37 -5.60 4.08 18.28
N GLU A 38 -6.51 3.14 18.12
CA GLU A 38 -6.35 1.72 18.39
C GLU A 38 -5.49 1.03 17.32
N MET A 39 -5.41 1.62 16.11
CA MET A 39 -4.55 1.12 15.04
C MET A 39 -3.08 1.21 15.44
N TRP A 40 -2.67 2.20 16.24
CA TRP A 40 -1.30 2.31 16.76
C TRP A 40 -0.89 1.09 17.60
N LYS A 41 -1.83 0.46 18.31
CA LYS A 41 -1.57 -0.81 19.04
C LYS A 41 -1.39 -2.01 18.10
N LEU A 42 -1.95 -1.94 16.89
CA LEU A 42 -1.82 -2.97 15.83
C LEU A 42 -0.54 -2.81 15.01
N ILE A 43 0.01 -1.60 14.88
CA ILE A 43 1.22 -1.30 14.09
C ILE A 43 2.46 -1.03 14.95
N ASP A 44 2.35 -1.14 16.27
CA ASP A 44 3.50 -1.02 17.15
C ASP A 44 4.55 -2.10 16.84
N ILE A 45 5.81 -1.76 17.05
CA ILE A 45 6.95 -2.63 16.73
C ILE A 45 6.86 -3.87 17.60
N GLN A 46 6.48 -4.99 16.99
CA GLN A 46 6.48 -6.27 17.68
C GLN A 46 7.92 -6.73 17.88
N PRO A 47 8.33 -7.10 19.12
CA PRO A 47 9.66 -7.64 19.34
C PRO A 47 9.82 -8.93 18.53
N VAL A 48 10.93 -9.05 17.82
CA VAL A 48 11.23 -10.28 17.09
C VAL A 48 11.36 -11.40 18.12
N ALA A 49 10.53 -12.44 17.99
CA ALA A 49 10.63 -13.62 18.83
C ALA A 49 12.04 -14.21 18.74
N ASP A 50 12.77 -14.15 19.86
CA ASP A 50 14.12 -14.67 20.02
C ASP A 50 14.12 -16.19 20.23
N THR A 51 13.07 -16.68 20.89
CA THR A 51 12.84 -18.06 21.26
C THR A 51 11.66 -18.62 20.45
N LYS A 52 11.71 -19.91 20.12
CA LYS A 52 10.67 -20.65 19.35
C LYS A 52 10.51 -20.29 17.86
N ARG A 53 11.60 -19.95 17.17
CA ARG A 53 11.58 -19.80 15.71
C ARG A 53 11.30 -21.12 15.01
N PHE A 54 10.35 -21.12 14.07
CA PHE A 54 10.11 -22.25 13.20
C PHE A 54 11.27 -22.43 12.21
N ARG A 55 11.86 -23.63 12.17
CA ARG A 55 13.02 -23.96 11.32
C ARG A 55 12.69 -24.97 10.21
N GLY A 56 11.47 -25.48 10.17
CA GLY A 56 11.03 -26.46 9.17
C GLY A 56 10.77 -25.81 7.81
N LYS A 57 10.43 -26.60 6.78
CA LYS A 57 10.00 -26.05 5.49
C LYS A 57 8.65 -25.36 5.62
N VAL A 58 8.51 -24.19 5.02
CA VAL A 58 7.24 -23.47 4.94
C VAL A 58 6.67 -23.67 3.54
N TYR A 59 5.46 -24.20 3.42
CA TYR A 59 4.78 -24.29 2.13
C TYR A 59 3.71 -23.21 2.07
N VAL A 60 3.77 -22.37 1.03
CA VAL A 60 2.88 -21.23 0.85
C VAL A 60 2.03 -21.48 -0.38
N LEU A 61 0.73 -21.69 -0.18
CA LEU A 61 -0.23 -21.88 -1.27
C LEU A 61 -0.75 -20.53 -1.74
N ILE A 62 -0.58 -20.23 -3.03
CA ILE A 62 -0.96 -18.93 -3.60
C ILE A 62 -1.64 -19.09 -4.97
N ASP A 63 -2.49 -18.14 -5.29
CA ASP A 63 -3.10 -17.97 -6.61
C ASP A 63 -3.57 -16.52 -6.83
N GLY A 64 -4.25 -16.27 -7.96
CA GLY A 64 -4.79 -14.95 -8.30
C GLY A 64 -5.81 -14.37 -7.31
N GLY A 65 -6.38 -15.19 -6.42
CA GLY A 65 -7.24 -14.74 -5.32
C GLY A 65 -6.47 -14.24 -4.10
N THR A 66 -5.16 -14.50 -4.04
CA THR A 66 -4.27 -13.98 -3.00
C THR A 66 -3.97 -12.51 -3.26
N ILE A 67 -4.74 -11.61 -2.65
CA ILE A 67 -4.67 -10.15 -2.82
C ILE A 67 -4.47 -9.42 -1.49
N SER A 68 -4.41 -8.09 -1.54
CA SER A 68 -4.25 -7.23 -0.36
C SER A 68 -3.01 -7.63 0.46
N ASN A 69 -3.08 -7.64 1.79
CA ASN A 69 -1.96 -8.06 2.62
C ASN A 69 -1.55 -9.53 2.43
N GLY A 70 -2.38 -10.37 1.80
CA GLY A 70 -2.00 -11.72 1.41
C GLY A 70 -0.84 -11.74 0.41
N SER A 71 -0.89 -10.87 -0.62
CA SER A 71 0.22 -10.76 -1.58
C SER A 71 1.46 -10.14 -0.96
N ASN A 72 1.30 -9.14 -0.08
CA ASN A 72 2.42 -8.52 0.66
C ASN A 72 3.13 -9.54 1.55
N PHE A 73 2.38 -10.38 2.26
CA PHE A 73 2.94 -11.42 3.11
C PHE A 73 3.67 -12.49 2.29
N ALA A 74 3.08 -12.93 1.16
CA ALA A 74 3.74 -13.85 0.23
C ALA A 74 5.06 -13.26 -0.30
N ALA A 75 5.08 -11.98 -0.68
CA ALA A 75 6.27 -11.28 -1.12
C ALA A 75 7.33 -11.20 0.01
N ALA A 76 6.93 -10.86 1.23
CA ALA A 76 7.83 -10.81 2.39
C ALA A 76 8.43 -12.18 2.71
N LEU A 77 7.63 -13.26 2.67
CA LEU A 77 8.13 -14.62 2.83
C LEU A 77 9.13 -14.97 1.73
N LYS A 78 8.87 -14.58 0.47
CA LYS A 78 9.78 -14.81 -0.64
C LYS A 78 11.12 -14.08 -0.45
N ALA A 79 11.09 -12.87 0.08
CA ALA A 79 12.29 -12.06 0.33
C ALA A 79 13.12 -12.55 1.53
N TYR A 80 12.48 -12.96 2.62
CA TYR A 80 13.15 -13.17 3.92
C TYR A 80 13.18 -14.63 4.39
N CYS A 81 12.26 -15.49 3.94
CA CYS A 81 12.15 -16.88 4.39
C CYS A 81 12.82 -17.84 3.40
N LYS A 82 14.12 -18.11 3.61
CA LYS A 82 14.93 -18.97 2.71
C LYS A 82 14.41 -20.41 2.55
N ASN A 83 13.58 -20.88 3.48
CA ASN A 83 13.00 -22.21 3.56
C ASN A 83 11.52 -22.24 3.11
N ALA A 84 11.02 -21.16 2.50
CA ALA A 84 9.69 -21.13 1.92
C ALA A 84 9.67 -21.77 0.52
N VAL A 85 8.63 -22.56 0.27
CA VAL A 85 8.31 -23.18 -1.01
C VAL A 85 6.93 -22.71 -1.42
N PHE A 86 6.86 -22.00 -2.54
CA PHE A 86 5.60 -21.49 -3.08
C PHE A 86 4.99 -22.51 -4.02
N VAL A 87 3.69 -22.76 -3.86
CA VAL A 87 2.93 -23.73 -4.65
C VAL A 87 1.66 -23.06 -5.18
N GLY A 88 1.47 -23.08 -6.50
CA GLY A 88 0.27 -22.54 -7.15
C GLY A 88 0.59 -21.57 -8.28
N ARG A 89 -0.17 -20.47 -8.35
CA ARG A 89 -0.09 -19.44 -9.41
C ARG A 89 0.26 -18.07 -8.82
N GLU A 90 0.68 -17.14 -9.68
CA GLU A 90 1.00 -15.77 -9.28
C GLU A 90 -0.14 -15.13 -8.47
N THR A 91 0.22 -14.38 -7.43
CA THR A 91 -0.73 -13.63 -6.60
C THR A 91 -1.44 -12.56 -7.42
N GLY A 92 -2.64 -12.14 -7.01
CA GLY A 92 -3.35 -11.04 -7.67
C GLY A 92 -2.81 -9.64 -7.32
N GLY A 93 -1.81 -9.56 -6.43
CA GLY A 93 -1.13 -8.32 -6.05
C GLY A 93 0.34 -8.29 -6.46
N THR A 94 1.00 -7.15 -6.21
CA THR A 94 2.39 -6.90 -6.63
C THR A 94 3.34 -6.97 -5.44
N GLU A 95 4.63 -7.24 -5.69
CA GLU A 95 5.68 -7.15 -4.67
C GLU A 95 5.90 -5.72 -4.16
N SER A 96 5.55 -4.71 -4.94
CA SER A 96 5.68 -3.29 -4.58
C SER A 96 4.73 -2.85 -3.45
N GLY A 97 3.85 -3.74 -2.98
CA GLY A 97 3.00 -3.51 -1.82
C GLY A 97 1.55 -3.21 -2.16
N CYS A 98 0.77 -2.94 -1.11
CA CYS A 98 -0.61 -2.49 -1.22
C CYS A 98 -0.64 -1.00 -0.94
N GLY A 99 -1.13 -0.18 -1.87
CA GLY A 99 -1.33 1.25 -1.67
C GLY A 99 -2.45 1.58 -0.67
N GLY A 100 -2.90 0.62 0.15
CA GLY A 100 -3.87 0.83 1.22
C GLY A 100 -5.24 1.36 0.80
N GLY A 101 -5.56 1.46 -0.50
CA GLY A 101 -6.72 2.20 -1.00
C GLY A 101 -6.45 3.70 -1.22
N THR A 102 -5.29 4.21 -0.81
CA THR A 102 -4.81 5.57 -1.03
C THR A 102 -3.97 5.62 -2.31
N ASN A 103 -4.65 5.60 -3.46
CA ASN A 103 -4.01 5.83 -4.76
C ASN A 103 -4.35 7.22 -5.25
N ASN A 104 -3.34 7.96 -5.71
CA ASN A 104 -3.54 9.24 -6.37
C ASN A 104 -4.13 9.03 -7.77
N LYS A 105 -5.05 9.91 -8.17
CA LYS A 105 -5.62 9.94 -9.52
C LYS A 105 -5.31 11.28 -10.16
N LEU A 106 -4.58 11.26 -11.27
CA LEU A 106 -4.29 12.43 -12.09
C LEU A 106 -5.03 12.31 -13.42
N THR A 107 -5.91 13.25 -13.73
CA THR A 107 -6.55 13.32 -15.06
C THR A 107 -5.72 14.21 -15.96
N LEU A 108 -5.19 13.66 -17.06
CA LEU A 108 -4.36 14.41 -18.00
C LEU A 108 -5.18 15.48 -18.74
N PRO A 109 -4.67 16.72 -18.86
CA PRO A 109 -5.47 17.85 -19.33
C PRO A 109 -5.92 17.73 -20.79
N ASN A 110 -5.08 17.13 -21.65
CA ASN A 110 -5.33 17.05 -23.09
C ASN A 110 -5.98 15.73 -23.52
N SER A 111 -5.50 14.59 -22.99
CA SER A 111 -6.00 13.26 -23.37
C SER A 111 -7.17 12.78 -22.51
N LYS A 112 -7.40 13.40 -21.36
CA LYS A 112 -8.39 12.99 -20.34
C LYS A 112 -8.17 11.59 -19.79
N LEU A 113 -7.00 10.98 -20.03
CA LEU A 113 -6.62 9.72 -19.39
C LEU A 113 -6.44 9.92 -17.89
N ILE A 114 -6.82 8.90 -17.11
CA ILE A 114 -6.68 8.88 -15.65
C ILE A 114 -5.46 8.03 -15.31
N LEU A 115 -4.40 8.68 -14.83
CA LEU A 115 -3.24 8.01 -14.27
C LEU A 115 -3.52 7.69 -12.80
N GLN A 116 -3.39 6.42 -12.42
CA GLN A 116 -3.46 6.00 -11.02
C GLN A 116 -2.08 5.56 -10.54
N PHE A 117 -1.60 6.10 -9.43
CA PHE A 117 -0.29 5.80 -8.87
C PHE A 117 -0.33 5.80 -7.33
N PRO A 118 0.50 4.98 -6.66
CA PRO A 118 0.53 4.91 -5.20
C PRO A 118 0.96 6.25 -4.59
N TRP A 119 0.50 6.52 -3.36
CA TRP A 119 0.98 7.62 -2.54
C TRP A 119 2.43 7.35 -2.10
N LEU A 120 3.29 8.38 -2.12
CA LEU A 120 4.71 8.32 -1.75
C LEU A 120 4.92 8.01 -0.26
#